data_AF-A0A915LRG3-F1
#
_entry.id   AF-A0A915LRG3-F1
#
_cell.length_a   1.000
_cell.length_b   1.000
_cell.length_c   1.000
_cell.angle_alpha   90.00
_cell.angle_beta   90.00
_cell.angle_gamma   90.00
#
_symmetry.space_group_name_H-M   'P 1'
#
loop_
_entity.id
_entity.type
_entity.pdbx_description
1 polymer ?
#
loop_
_entity_poly.entity_id
_entity_poly.type
_entity_poly.pdbx_seq_one_letter_code
_entity_poly.pdbx_strand_id
1 'polypeptide(L)' 'MLYTTFDGIIDSHDVYKVETIGDGYLVCSGIPRRNGNDHARAIAELSFAFLRSVSNFKV' A
#
# COMPACT_ATOMS: atom_id res chain seq x y z
N MET A 1 4.70 8.37 13.18
CA MET A 1 3.23 8.20 13.20
C MET A 1 2.62 8.05 11.81
N LEU A 2 3.19 8.66 10.75
CA LEU A 2 2.75 8.45 9.35
C LEU A 2 3.06 7.03 8.83
N TYR A 3 4.29 6.56 9.08
CA TYR A 3 4.78 5.24 8.65
C TYR A 3 3.95 4.07 9.18
N THR A 4 3.48 4.14 10.43
CA THR A 4 2.64 3.09 11.04
C THR A 4 1.25 3.04 10.41
N THR A 5 0.65 4.19 10.08
CA THR A 5 -0.64 4.25 9.37
C THR A 5 -0.52 3.67 7.97
N PHE A 6 0.58 3.98 7.28
CA PHE A 6 0.88 3.43 5.97
C PHE A 6 1.12 1.92 5.99
N ASP A 7 1.90 1.41 6.94
CA ASP A 7 2.09 -0.03 7.12
C ASP A 7 0.75 -0.74 7.37
N GLY A 8 -0.14 -0.17 8.18
CA GLY A 8 -1.48 -0.74 8.41
C GLY A 8 -2.38 -0.73 7.18
N ILE A 9 -2.30 0.31 6.33
CA ILE A 9 -3.04 0.36 5.07
C ILE A 9 -2.52 -0.69 4.09
N ILE A 10 -1.20 -0.86 3.99
CA ILE A 10 -0.58 -1.89 3.15
C ILE A 10 -1.00 -3.28 3.63
N ASP A 11 -0.94 -3.56 4.94
CA ASP A 11 -1.30 -4.87 5.52
C ASP A 11 -2.80 -5.19 5.35
N SER A 12 -3.65 -4.16 5.30
CA SER A 12 -5.08 -4.32 5.04
C SER A 12 -5.44 -4.62 3.57
N HIS A 13 -4.50 -4.42 2.63
CA HIS A 13 -4.71 -4.73 1.22
C HIS A 13 -3.86 -5.95 0.81
N ASP A 14 -4.30 -6.71 -0.19
CA ASP A 14 -3.58 -7.90 -0.71
C ASP A 14 -2.37 -7.48 -1.57
N VAL A 15 -1.46 -6.72 -0.95
CA VAL A 15 -0.28 -6.13 -1.57
C VAL A 15 0.92 -6.47 -0.71
N TYR A 16 1.90 -7.12 -1.31
CA TYR A 16 3.11 -7.53 -0.64
C TYR A 16 4.06 -6.35 -0.52
N LYS A 17 4.50 -6.05 0.71
CA LYS A 17 5.59 -5.10 0.96
C LYS A 17 6.90 -5.74 0.55
N VAL A 18 7.45 -5.28 -0.57
CA VAL A 18 8.67 -5.85 -1.15
C VAL A 18 9.85 -5.46 -0.28
N GLU A 19 10.14 -4.16 -0.17
CA GLU A 19 11.21 -3.60 0.67
C GLU A 19 10.97 -2.12 0.99
N THR A 20 11.61 -1.61 2.04
CA THR A 20 11.75 -0.17 2.28
C THR A 20 13.05 0.29 1.61
N ILE A 21 12.96 1.16 0.61
CA ILE A 21 14.13 1.72 -0.08
C ILE A 21 14.28 3.17 0.37
N GLY A 22 15.19 3.41 1.32
CA GLY A 22 15.42 4.75 1.88
C GLY A 22 14.21 5.27 2.66
N ASP A 23 13.60 6.34 2.15
CA ASP A 23 12.40 7.01 2.67
C ASP A 23 11.10 6.55 1.98
N GLY A 24 11.18 5.62 1.01
CA GLY A 24 10.04 5.11 0.25
C GLY A 24 9.67 3.66 0.56
N TYR A 25 8.41 3.31 0.28
CA TYR A 25 7.92 1.94 0.32
C TYR A 25 7.78 1.36 -1.08
N LEU A 26 8.35 0.19 -1.30
CA LEU A 26 8.11 -0.60 -2.50
C LEU A 26 7.06 -1.68 -2.19
N VAL A 27 5.95 -1.63 -2.92
CA VAL A 27 4.83 -2.56 -2.76
C VAL A 27 4.49 -3.19 -4.11
N CYS A 28 4.09 -4.46 -4.11
CA CYS A 28 3.72 -5.19 -5.32
C CYS A 28 2.53 -6.11 -5.04
N SER A 29 1.56 -6.13 -5.95
CA SER A 29 0.39 -6.99 -5.83
C SER A 29 0.51 -8.19 -6.79
N GLY A 30 0.04 -9.36 -6.35
CA GLY A 30 0.12 -10.61 -7.12
C GLY A 30 1.42 -11.40 -6.93
N ILE A 31 2.19 -11.10 -5.88
CA ILE A 31 3.35 -11.90 -5.45
C ILE A 31 3.28 -12.21 -3.94
N PRO A 32 3.83 -13.35 -3.46
CA PRO A 32 4.33 -14.47 -4.26
C PRO A 32 3.20 -15.27 -4.93
N ARG A 33 1.95 -15.07 -4.50
CA ARG A 33 0.76 -15.68 -5.12
C ARG A 33 0.14 -14.74 -6.15
N ARG A 34 -0.01 -15.23 -7.37
CA ARG A 34 -0.75 -14.52 -8.42
C ARG A 34 -2.21 -14.34 -8.01
N ASN A 35 -2.67 -13.09 -8.01
CA ASN A 35 -4.07 -12.71 -7.78
C ASN A 35 -4.83 -12.44 -9.08
N GLY A 36 -4.43 -13.10 -10.18
CA GLY A 36 -5.07 -12.95 -11.49
C GLY A 36 -5.01 -11.51 -12.00
N ASN A 37 -6.16 -10.95 -12.36
CA ASN A 37 -6.29 -9.57 -12.87
C ASN A 37 -6.58 -8.55 -11.76
N ASP A 38 -6.64 -8.97 -10.50
CA ASP A 38 -6.98 -8.08 -9.39
C ASP A 38 -5.77 -7.26 -8.88
N HIS A 39 -4.55 -7.56 -9.33
CA HIS A 39 -3.35 -6.80 -8.98
C HIS A 39 -3.48 -5.30 -9.25
N ALA A 40 -4.01 -4.92 -10.42
CA ALA A 40 -4.18 -3.52 -10.78
C ALA A 40 -5.20 -2.82 -9.87
N ARG A 41 -6.28 -3.54 -9.52
CA ARG A 41 -7.32 -3.05 -8.61
C ARG A 41 -6.76 -2.83 -7.21
N ALA A 42 -6.02 -3.81 -6.67
CA ALA A 42 -5.44 -3.73 -5.33
C ALA A 42 -4.47 -2.54 -5.21
N ILE A 43 -3.64 -2.29 -6.24
CA ILE A 43 -2.72 -1.13 -6.27
C ILE A 43 -3.51 0.20 -6.38
N ALA A 44 -4.58 0.24 -7.17
CA ALA A 44 -5.42 1.43 -7.28
C ALA A 44 -6.13 1.74 -5.95
N GLU A 45 -6.72 0.74 -5.29
CA GLU A 45 -7.37 0.87 -3.97
C GLU A 45 -6.36 1.32 -2.90
N LEU A 46 -5.16 0.73 -2.88
CA LEU A 46 -4.06 1.15 -2.00
C LEU A 46 -3.69 2.63 -2.21
N SER A 47 -3.59 3.07 -3.47
CA SER A 47 -3.28 4.46 -3.82
C SER A 47 -4.37 5.42 -3.33
N PHE A 48 -5.65 5.06 -3.46
CA PHE A 48 -6.75 5.85 -2.92
C PHE A 48 -6.75 5.89 -1.38
N ALA A 49 -6.45 4.76 -0.73
CA ALA A 49 -6.34 4.70 0.72
C ALA A 49 -5.21 5.60 1.24
N PHE A 50 -4.06 5.64 0.55
CA PHE A 50 -2.98 6.57 0.86
C PHE A 50 -3.42 8.03 0.75
N LEU A 51 -4.05 8.41 -0.36
CA LEU A 51 -4.52 9.78 -0.55
C LEU A 51 -5.53 10.21 0.53
N ARG A 52 -6.44 9.33 0.93
CA ARG A 52 -7.38 9.58 2.03
C ARG A 52 -6.67 9.74 3.36
N SER A 53 -5.69 8.87 3.63
CA SER A 53 -4.90 8.94 4.86
C SER A 53 -4.10 10.24 4.94
N VAL A 54 -3.50 10.69 3.82
CA VAL A 54 -2.77 11.96 3.75
C VAL A 54 -3.71 13.15 3.87
N SER A 55 -4.89 13.11 3.25
CA SER A 55 -5.90 14.17 3.37
C SER A 55 -6.45 14.33 4.79
N ASN A 56 -6.47 13.27 5.59
CA ASN A 56 -6.83 13.32 7.01
C ASN A 56 -5.65 13.66 7.92
N PHE A 57 -4.42 13.67 7.40
CA PHE A 57 -3.23 14.05 8.12
C PHE A 57 -3.10 15.59 8.14
N LYS A 58 -3.78 16.24 9.09
CA LYS A 58 -3.51 17.65 9.42
C LYS A 58 -2.28 17.72 10.32
N VAL A 59 -1.27 18.48 9.87
CA VAL A 59 -0.12 18.90 10.67
C VAL A 59 -0.56 19.92 11.72
#